data_AF-E0UNF6-F1
#
_entry.id   AF-E0UNF6-F1
#
_cell.length_a   1.000
_cell.length_b   1.000
_cell.length_c   1.000
_cell.angle_alpha   90.00
_cell.angle_beta   90.00
_cell.angle_gamma   90.00
#
_symmetry.space_group_name_H-M   'P 1'
#
loop_
_entity.id
_entity.type
_entity.pdbx_description
1 polymer ?
#
loop_
_entity_poly.entity_id
_entity_poly.type
_entity_poly.pdbx_seq_one_letter_code
_entity_poly.pdbx_strand_id
1 'polypeptide(L)'
;MIMTTETDTKNSAIETLLNPVVSKDKGTQNLWVLLRDVKNLLSQQNELLQENNQLLRQLLQKEATSNYEEFEPNFKATLSEYKHFAWDSIGAKVISSDGEGVTVVQYRSKVFERRRSSVDDVKGAARKVFLCNESSRWKR
;
A
#
# COMPACT_ATOMS: atom_id res chain seq x y z
N MET A 1 1.51 -28.76 -33.34
CA MET A 1 0.53 -27.89 -32.64
C MET A 1 0.45 -26.61 -33.46
N ILE A 2 -0.61 -26.47 -34.26
CA ILE A 2 -0.69 -25.46 -35.32
C ILE A 2 -1.34 -24.21 -34.72
N MET A 3 -0.57 -23.13 -34.64
CA MET A 3 -1.06 -21.77 -34.49
C MET A 3 -1.66 -21.34 -35.84
N THR A 4 -2.98 -21.24 -35.94
CA THR A 4 -3.68 -20.69 -37.11
C THR A 4 -4.53 -19.51 -36.68
N THR A 5 -4.02 -18.29 -36.88
CA THR A 5 -4.38 -17.37 -37.97
C THR A 5 -5.73 -16.67 -37.81
N GLU A 6 -5.95 -16.00 -36.67
CA GLU A 6 -7.05 -15.03 -36.51
C GLU A 6 -6.76 -13.65 -37.13
N THR A 7 -5.51 -13.43 -37.55
CA THR A 7 -5.03 -12.19 -38.19
C THR A 7 -5.34 -12.12 -39.70
N ASP A 8 -5.57 -13.25 -40.36
CA ASP A 8 -5.69 -13.30 -41.83
C ASP A 8 -7.05 -12.80 -42.33
N THR A 9 -8.12 -13.00 -41.56
CA THR A 9 -9.48 -12.58 -41.93
C THR A 9 -9.66 -11.06 -41.93
N LYS A 10 -9.00 -10.35 -41.01
CA LYS A 10 -9.06 -8.87 -40.94
C LYS A 10 -8.26 -8.21 -42.06
N ASN A 11 -7.11 -8.80 -42.43
CA ASN A 11 -6.30 -8.31 -43.55
C ASN A 11 -7.00 -8.53 -44.90
N SER A 12 -7.65 -9.69 -45.07
CA SER A 12 -8.47 -10.02 -46.24
C SER A 12 -9.59 -9.00 -46.51
N ALA A 13 -10.26 -8.49 -45.48
CA ALA A 13 -11.32 -7.48 -45.63
C ALA A 13 -10.79 -6.12 -46.11
N ILE A 14 -9.60 -5.72 -45.66
CA ILE A 14 -8.92 -4.49 -46.07
C ILE A 14 -8.44 -4.59 -47.53
N GLU A 15 -7.87 -5.73 -47.92
CA GLU A 15 -7.45 -5.98 -49.31
C GLU A 15 -8.64 -5.97 -50.29
N THR A 16 -9.79 -6.47 -49.85
CA THR A 16 -11.02 -6.45 -50.66
C THR A 16 -11.53 -5.03 -50.91
N LEU A 17 -11.38 -4.11 -49.95
CA LEU A 17 -11.74 -2.69 -50.10
C LEU A 17 -10.84 -1.92 -51.08
N LEU A 18 -9.60 -2.37 -51.26
CA LEU A 18 -8.63 -1.78 -52.18
C LEU A 18 -8.76 -2.33 -53.61
N ASN A 19 -9.65 -3.31 -53.83
CA ASN A 19 -9.89 -3.92 -55.14
C ASN A 19 -10.92 -3.08 -55.94
N PRO A 20 -10.58 -2.55 -57.13
CA PRO A 20 -11.46 -1.65 -57.90
C PRO A 20 -12.77 -2.28 -58.40
N VAL A 21 -12.99 -3.58 -58.18
CA VAL A 21 -14.17 -4.35 -58.63
C VAL A 21 -15.30 -4.37 -57.58
N VAL A 22 -15.07 -3.87 -56.35
CA VAL A 22 -16.15 -3.78 -55.36
C VAL A 22 -17.13 -2.67 -55.78
N SER A 23 -18.40 -3.03 -55.96
CA SER A 23 -19.44 -2.03 -56.27
C SER A 23 -19.44 -0.95 -55.20
N LYS A 24 -19.62 0.32 -55.61
CA LYS A 24 -19.57 1.49 -54.72
C LYS A 24 -20.40 1.30 -53.44
N ASP A 25 -21.53 0.61 -53.54
CA ASP A 25 -22.43 0.31 -52.41
C ASP A 25 -21.83 -0.69 -51.41
N LYS A 26 -21.20 -1.77 -51.90
CA LYS A 26 -20.54 -2.77 -51.05
C LYS A 26 -19.29 -2.20 -50.38
N GLY A 27 -18.52 -1.37 -51.09
CA GLY A 27 -17.38 -0.65 -50.52
C GLY A 27 -17.80 0.32 -49.42
N THR A 28 -18.91 1.05 -49.64
CA THR A 28 -19.46 1.99 -48.66
C THR A 28 -20.00 1.27 -47.42
N GLN A 29 -20.69 0.13 -47.58
CA GLN A 29 -21.14 -0.70 -46.45
C GLN A 29 -19.98 -1.21 -45.60
N ASN A 30 -18.94 -1.75 -46.24
CA ASN A 30 -17.76 -2.25 -45.54
C ASN A 30 -17.02 -1.14 -44.77
N LEU A 31 -16.91 0.06 -45.34
CA LEU A 31 -16.35 1.23 -44.66
C LEU A 31 -17.17 1.63 -43.42
N TRP A 32 -18.51 1.58 -43.51
CA TRP A 32 -19.38 1.88 -42.36
C TRP A 32 -19.21 0.88 -41.22
N VAL A 33 -19.08 -0.41 -41.54
CA VAL A 33 -18.83 -1.45 -40.53
C VAL A 33 -17.49 -1.20 -39.83
N LEU A 34 -16.42 -0.95 -40.60
CA LEU A 34 -15.10 -0.63 -40.04
C LEU A 34 -15.12 0.62 -39.15
N LEU A 35 -15.77 1.70 -39.59
CA LEU A 35 -15.90 2.93 -38.81
C LEU A 35 -16.63 2.70 -37.48
N ARG A 36 -17.71 1.93 -37.50
CA ARG A 36 -18.44 1.54 -36.29
C ARG A 36 -17.56 0.72 -35.35
N ASP A 37 -16.83 -0.26 -35.89
CA ASP A 37 -16.01 -1.16 -35.09
C ASP A 37 -14.81 -0.42 -34.47
N VAL A 38 -14.19 0.51 -35.21
CA VAL A 38 -13.15 1.42 -34.68
C VAL A 38 -13.71 2.31 -33.57
N LYS A 39 -14.90 2.88 -33.76
CA LYS A 39 -15.55 3.70 -32.72
C LYS A 39 -15.81 2.90 -31.45
N ASN A 40 -16.29 1.67 -31.58
CA ASN A 40 -16.55 0.79 -30.45
C ASN A 40 -15.25 0.45 -29.71
N LEU A 41 -14.18 0.14 -30.45
CA LEU A 41 -12.87 -0.16 -29.85
C LEU A 41 -12.31 1.05 -29.09
N LEU A 42 -12.43 2.26 -29.65
CA LEU A 42 -12.01 3.49 -28.99
C LEU A 42 -12.81 3.76 -27.70
N SER A 43 -14.11 3.46 -27.70
CA SER A 43 -14.94 3.57 -26.49
C SER A 43 -14.46 2.62 -25.40
N GLN A 44 -14.22 1.36 -25.74
CA GLN A 44 -13.71 0.35 -24.80
C GLN A 44 -12.33 0.74 -24.26
N GLN A 45 -11.44 1.27 -25.11
CA GLN A 45 -10.13 1.76 -24.65
C GLN A 45 -10.26 2.91 -23.65
N ASN A 46 -11.19 3.85 -23.88
CA ASN A 46 -11.43 4.95 -22.95
C ASN A 46 -11.95 4.46 -21.60
N GLU A 47 -12.85 3.48 -21.58
CA GLU A 47 -13.37 2.87 -20.35
C GLU A 47 -12.23 2.22 -19.54
N LEU A 48 -11.40 1.40 -20.19
CA LEU A 48 -10.24 0.76 -19.54
C LEU A 48 -9.23 1.79 -19.01
N LEU A 49 -9.01 2.89 -19.73
CA LEU A 49 -8.14 3.98 -19.26
C LEU A 49 -8.71 4.68 -18.03
N GLN A 50 -10.04 4.84 -17.96
CA GLN A 50 -10.70 5.41 -16.77
C GLN A 50 -10.56 4.46 -15.57
N GLU A 51 -10.77 3.17 -15.76
CA GLU A 51 -10.59 2.16 -14.70
C GLU A 51 -9.15 2.13 -14.19
N ASN A 52 -8.16 2.13 -15.08
CA ASN A 52 -6.75 2.19 -14.69
C ASN A 52 -6.41 3.44 -13.87
N ASN A 53 -6.91 4.61 -14.28
CA ASN A 53 -6.71 5.84 -13.54
C ASN A 53 -7.35 5.78 -12.15
N GLN A 54 -8.50 5.12 -12.01
CA GLN A 54 -9.15 4.93 -10.72
C GLN A 54 -8.36 4.00 -9.80
N LEU A 55 -7.87 2.87 -10.33
CA LEU A 55 -7.02 1.93 -9.59
C LEU A 55 -5.71 2.58 -9.12
N LEU A 56 -5.06 3.38 -9.97
CA LEU A 56 -3.85 4.12 -9.61
C LEU A 56 -4.12 5.11 -8.47
N ARG A 57 -5.24 5.82 -8.48
CA ARG A 57 -5.64 6.72 -7.39
C ARG A 57 -5.85 5.95 -6.08
N GLN A 58 -6.49 4.78 -6.14
CA GLN A 58 -6.69 3.92 -4.97
C GLN A 58 -5.36 3.40 -4.41
N LEU A 59 -4.42 3.00 -5.28
CA LEU A 59 -3.08 2.57 -4.87
C LEU A 59 -2.30 3.71 -4.20
N LEU A 60 -2.31 4.91 -4.79
CA LEU A 60 -1.68 6.09 -4.19
C LEU A 60 -2.28 6.43 -2.81
N GLN A 61 -3.60 6.35 -2.68
CA GLN A 61 -4.26 6.56 -1.40
C GLN A 61 -3.87 5.47 -0.40
N LYS A 62 -3.83 4.21 -0.83
CA LYS A 62 -3.42 3.08 0.01
C LYS A 62 -1.97 3.22 0.48
N GLU A 63 -1.05 3.59 -0.40
CA GLU A 63 0.35 3.85 -0.07
C GLU A 63 0.51 5.02 0.91
N ALA A 64 -0.22 6.12 0.68
CA ALA A 64 -0.25 7.25 1.62
C ALA A 64 -0.77 6.83 3.01
N THR A 65 -1.73 5.90 3.07
CA THR A 65 -2.24 5.37 4.34
C THR A 65 -1.39 4.24 4.94
N SER A 66 -0.67 3.45 4.13
CA SER A 66 0.12 2.30 4.63
C SER A 66 1.52 2.67 5.09
N ASN A 67 2.01 3.88 4.75
CA ASN A 67 3.24 4.41 5.33
C ASN A 67 3.08 4.87 6.80
N TYR A 68 1.87 4.80 7.37
CA TYR A 68 1.67 4.76 8.81
C TYR A 68 1.73 3.32 9.29
N GLU A 69 2.87 2.65 9.11
CA GLU A 69 3.19 1.51 9.95
C GLU A 69 3.45 2.07 11.34
N GLU A 70 2.39 2.08 12.16
CA GLU A 70 2.43 2.36 13.59
C GLU A 70 3.27 1.24 14.25
N PHE A 71 4.58 1.31 14.02
CA PHE A 71 5.56 0.45 14.64
C PHE A 71 5.68 0.93 16.09
N GLU A 72 4.72 0.52 16.91
CA GLU A 72 4.87 0.45 18.36
C GLU A 72 5.45 -0.92 18.69
N PRO A 73 6.79 -1.06 18.74
CA PRO A 73 7.36 -2.36 19.06
C PRO A 73 7.03 -2.68 20.51
N ASN A 74 6.19 -3.69 20.70
CA ASN A 74 5.93 -4.27 22.00
C ASN A 74 7.07 -5.25 22.35
N PHE A 75 8.28 -4.72 22.54
CA PHE A 75 9.43 -5.51 22.98
C PHE A 75 9.14 -6.10 24.36
N LYS A 76 9.38 -7.41 24.50
CA LYS A 76 9.20 -8.13 25.77
C LYS A 76 10.56 -8.62 26.24
N ALA A 77 10.90 -8.30 27.47
CA ALA A 77 12.06 -8.83 28.19
C ALA A 77 11.59 -9.37 29.54
N THR A 78 12.38 -10.27 30.14
CA THR A 78 12.10 -10.72 31.50
C THR A 78 12.43 -9.61 32.51
N LEU A 79 11.81 -9.65 33.69
CA LEU A 79 12.06 -8.65 34.74
C LEU A 79 13.49 -8.68 35.27
N SER A 80 14.14 -9.85 35.27
CA SER A 80 15.55 -10.02 35.65
C SER A 80 16.49 -9.31 34.68
N GLU A 81 16.15 -9.29 33.38
CA GLU A 81 16.97 -8.66 32.35
C GLU A 81 16.81 -7.15 32.33
N TYR A 82 15.75 -6.60 32.93
CA TYR A 82 15.43 -5.18 32.83
C TYR A 82 16.57 -4.24 33.26
N LYS A 83 17.31 -4.57 34.34
CA LYS A 83 18.45 -3.75 34.79
C LYS A 83 19.65 -3.80 33.86
N HIS A 84 19.78 -4.87 33.10
CA HIS A 84 20.91 -5.14 32.21
C HIS A 84 20.50 -5.10 30.73
N PHE A 85 19.28 -4.66 30.44
CA PHE A 85 18.74 -4.67 29.09
C PHE A 85 19.51 -3.69 28.22
N ALA A 86 20.05 -4.19 27.11
CA ALA A 86 20.81 -3.37 26.16
C ALA A 86 19.86 -2.52 25.31
N TRP A 87 19.46 -1.36 25.82
CA TRP A 87 18.55 -0.42 25.12
C TRP A 87 19.05 0.00 23.74
N ASP A 88 20.37 0.11 23.58
CA ASP A 88 20.98 0.44 22.28
C ASP A 88 20.77 -0.67 21.23
N SER A 89 20.59 -1.94 21.64
CA SER A 89 20.39 -3.07 20.71
C SER A 89 19.08 -2.99 19.94
N ILE A 90 18.07 -2.33 20.54
CA ILE A 90 16.81 -2.03 19.88
C ILE A 90 16.83 -0.65 19.22
N GLY A 91 17.96 0.07 19.23
CA GLY A 91 18.07 1.43 18.72
C GLY A 91 17.39 2.48 19.60
N ALA A 92 17.19 2.19 20.89
CA ALA A 92 16.67 3.15 21.86
C ALA A 92 17.82 3.82 22.63
N LYS A 93 17.72 5.14 22.81
CA LYS A 93 18.67 5.93 23.59
C LYS A 93 18.14 6.15 25.00
N VAL A 94 18.91 5.81 26.02
CA VAL A 94 18.54 6.10 27.42
C VAL A 94 18.64 7.61 27.69
N ILE A 95 17.57 8.21 28.20
CA ILE A 95 17.52 9.63 28.61
C ILE A 95 17.75 9.76 30.12
N SER A 96 17.12 8.89 30.92
CA SER A 96 17.26 8.93 32.38
C SER A 96 17.12 7.54 33.02
N SER A 97 17.65 7.41 34.23
CA SER A 97 17.61 6.20 35.05
C SER A 97 17.48 6.54 36.54
N ASP A 98 16.96 5.61 37.33
CA ASP A 98 16.93 5.67 38.78
C ASP A 98 17.55 4.40 39.41
N GLY A 99 17.48 4.27 40.74
CA GLY A 99 18.02 3.11 41.47
C GLY A 99 17.38 1.76 41.09
N GLU A 100 16.24 1.76 40.37
CA GLU A 100 15.58 0.56 39.87
C GLU A 100 15.93 0.25 38.41
N GLY A 101 16.50 1.19 37.65
CA GLY A 101 16.90 1.03 36.25
C GLY A 101 16.49 2.21 35.37
N VAL A 102 16.44 2.00 34.06
CA VAL A 102 16.13 3.04 33.07
C VAL A 102 14.70 3.57 33.20
N THR A 103 14.50 4.88 33.36
CA THR A 103 13.18 5.49 33.56
C THR A 103 12.61 6.10 32.29
N VAL A 104 13.45 6.64 31.40
CA VAL A 104 13.01 7.31 30.17
C VAL A 104 13.94 6.91 29.03
N VAL A 105 13.34 6.55 27.88
CA VAL A 105 14.08 6.19 26.66
C VAL A 105 13.52 6.93 25.44
N GLN A 106 14.39 7.27 24.51
CA GLN A 106 14.03 7.78 23.20
C GLN A 106 14.13 6.68 22.16
N TYR A 107 13.08 6.44 21.39
CA TYR A 107 13.08 5.47 20.30
C TYR A 107 12.38 6.08 19.08
N ARG A 108 13.05 6.07 17.92
CA ARG A 108 12.56 6.67 16.66
C ARG A 108 11.91 8.06 16.85
N SER A 109 12.63 8.95 17.53
CA SER A 109 12.20 10.33 17.85
C SER A 109 11.03 10.47 18.84
N LYS A 110 10.46 9.38 19.36
CA LYS A 110 9.46 9.39 20.43
C LYS A 110 10.09 9.12 21.79
N VAL A 111 9.50 9.64 22.85
CA VAL A 111 9.97 9.48 24.24
C VAL A 111 9.00 8.57 25.00
N PHE A 112 9.53 7.52 25.60
CA PHE A 112 8.78 6.55 26.38
C PHE A 112 9.20 6.60 27.84
N GLU A 113 8.21 6.62 28.72
CA GLU A 113 8.43 6.69 30.17
C GLU A 113 8.01 5.38 30.85
N ARG A 114 8.80 4.96 31.83
CA ARG A 114 8.55 3.77 32.62
C ARG A 114 7.36 3.98 33.55
N ARG A 115 6.32 3.18 33.39
CA ARG A 115 5.20 3.05 34.32
C ARG A 115 5.30 1.77 35.14
N ARG A 116 4.85 1.86 36.39
CA ARG A 116 4.54 0.70 37.23
C ARG A 116 3.12 0.26 36.89
N SER A 117 2.92 -1.00 36.48
CA SER A 117 1.57 -1.56 36.37
C SER A 117 1.06 -1.82 37.79
N SER A 118 -0.03 -1.16 38.21
CA SER A 118 -0.63 -1.38 39.54
C SER A 118 -1.52 -2.63 39.61
N VAL A 119 -1.62 -3.40 38.51
CA VAL A 119 -2.59 -4.51 38.38
C VAL A 119 -2.08 -5.81 39.01
N ASP A 120 -0.80 -5.89 39.40
CA ASP A 120 -0.20 -7.12 39.93
C ASP A 120 0.22 -7.06 41.42
N ASP A 121 -0.18 -6.03 42.16
CA ASP A 121 0.09 -5.94 43.61
C ASP A 121 -0.58 -7.06 44.42
N VAL A 122 -1.51 -7.81 43.82
CA VAL A 122 -2.19 -8.96 44.45
C VAL A 122 -1.53 -10.31 44.10
N LYS A 123 -0.61 -10.37 43.12
CA LYS A 123 0.01 -11.64 42.65
C LYS A 123 1.54 -11.63 42.51
N GLY A 124 2.23 -10.59 42.99
CA GLY A 124 3.69 -10.61 43.18
C GLY A 124 4.54 -10.53 41.91
N ALA A 125 3.96 -10.20 40.75
CA ALA A 125 4.67 -10.10 39.48
C ALA A 125 4.68 -8.64 38.96
N ALA A 126 5.62 -7.82 39.41
CA ALA A 126 5.68 -6.42 39.01
C ALA A 126 6.10 -6.24 37.54
N ARG A 127 5.18 -5.92 36.63
CA ARG A 127 5.52 -5.60 35.22
C ARG A 127 6.03 -4.16 35.08
N LYS A 128 7.22 -3.96 34.49
CA LYS A 128 7.72 -2.65 34.04
C LYS A 128 7.30 -2.44 32.58
N VAL A 129 6.57 -1.36 32.30
CA VAL A 129 6.06 -1.05 30.95
C VAL A 129 6.51 0.35 30.55
N PHE A 130 6.93 0.53 29.31
CA PHE A 130 7.26 1.84 28.75
C PHE A 130 6.14 2.26 27.80
N LEU A 131 5.56 3.43 28.04
CA LEU A 131 4.48 3.96 27.21
C LEU A 131 4.88 5.33 26.67
N CYS A 132 4.60 5.56 25.39
CA CYS A 132 4.74 6.88 24.79
C CYS A 132 3.51 7.71 25.14
N ASN A 133 3.69 8.83 25.83
CA ASN A 133 2.62 9.78 26.10
C ASN A 133 2.48 10.74 24.91
N GLU A 134 1.78 10.34 23.85
CA GLU A 134 1.32 11.30 22.83
C GLU A 134 0.06 12.05 23.27
N SER A 135 0.06 12.60 24.49
CA SER A 135 -1.04 13.45 25.00
C SER A 135 -0.56 14.84 25.39
N SER A 136 0.25 15.46 24.53
CA SER A 136 0.68 16.86 24.71
C SER A 136 1.02 17.55 23.40
N ARG A 137 0.09 17.58 22.42
CA ARG A 137 0.13 18.64 21.37
C ARG A 137 -1.12 18.78 20.48
N TRP A 138 -2.33 18.66 21.02
CA TRP A 138 -3.52 19.23 20.36
C TRP A 138 -4.54 19.72 21.40
N LYS A 139 -4.29 20.89 21.99
CA LYS A 139 -5.35 21.81 22.41
C LYS A 139 -4.93 23.21 21.98
N ARG A 140 -5.89 23.89 21.37
CA ARG A 140 -5.83 25.13 20.55
C ARG A 140 -5.01 26.24 21.17
#